data_AF-A0A817UHY8-F1
#
_entry.id   AF-A0A817UHY8-F1
#
_cell.length_a   1.000
_cell.length_b   1.000
_cell.length_c   1.000
_cell.angle_alpha   90.00
_cell.angle_beta   90.00
_cell.angle_gamma   90.00
#
_symmetry.space_group_name_H-M   'P 1'
#
loop_
_entity.id
_entity.type
_entity.pdbx_description
1 polymer ?
#
loop_
_entity_poly.entity_id
_entity_poly.type
_entity_poly.pdbx_seq_one_letter_code
_entity_poly.pdbx_strand_id
1 'polypeptide(L)'
;MKDVHRNEVSSLIIGSFFRDEPLNKRLSFVLPKDPTEFTNKSVDKALQDKCSYVAIDKNRQKIIGVSLNVIESKSDMASKVNSPQFKSEKLRYILTLLDDLHGQIDLFDSFDTDRLLHILMLSVDENYRGLNLTKKLIDLGIDEAKKYDIKGAFAETTGFYSYRVML
;
A
#
# COMPACT_ATOMS: atom_id res chain seq x y z
N MET A 1 -5.05 -7.13 -9.91
CA MET A 1 -4.81 -8.26 -8.97
C MET A 1 -6.09 -9.12 -8.95
N LYS A 2 -6.03 -10.40 -8.56
CA LYS A 2 -7.21 -11.29 -8.48
C LYS A 2 -7.18 -12.05 -7.15
N ASP A 3 -8.32 -12.58 -6.70
CA ASP A 3 -8.43 -13.31 -5.43
C ASP A 3 -7.46 -14.50 -5.33
N VAL A 4 -7.22 -15.19 -6.46
CA VAL A 4 -6.24 -16.29 -6.52
C VAL A 4 -4.81 -15.85 -6.14
N HIS A 5 -4.49 -14.56 -6.27
CA HIS A 5 -3.18 -14.00 -5.91
C HIS A 5 -3.09 -13.59 -4.44
N ARG A 6 -4.19 -13.60 -3.69
CA ARG A 6 -4.29 -13.00 -2.34
C ARG A 6 -3.19 -13.47 -1.39
N ASN A 7 -3.03 -14.78 -1.25
CA ASN A 7 -2.10 -15.37 -0.28
C ASN A 7 -0.64 -15.12 -0.66
N GLU A 8 -0.32 -15.17 -1.95
CA GLU A 8 1.04 -14.94 -2.44
C GLU A 8 1.42 -13.45 -2.33
N VAL A 9 0.49 -12.53 -2.60
CA VAL A 9 0.69 -11.09 -2.37
C VAL A 9 0.91 -10.80 -0.88
N SER A 10 0.08 -11.33 0.02
CA SER A 10 0.30 -11.17 1.46
C SER A 10 1.66 -11.70 1.90
N SER A 11 2.07 -12.85 1.36
CA SER A 11 3.36 -13.47 1.68
C SER A 11 4.53 -12.61 1.19
N LEU A 12 4.44 -12.07 -0.03
CA LEU A 12 5.44 -11.16 -0.59
C LEU A 12 5.55 -9.89 0.25
N ILE A 13 4.42 -9.25 0.57
CA ILE A 13 4.38 -8.00 1.35
C ILE A 13 4.98 -8.21 2.75
N ILE A 14 4.59 -9.27 3.47
CA ILE A 14 5.14 -9.57 4.79
C ILE A 14 6.64 -9.91 4.71
N GLY A 15 7.02 -10.73 3.73
CA GLY A 15 8.39 -11.22 3.58
C GLY A 15 9.39 -10.19 3.04
N SER A 16 8.92 -9.08 2.47
CA SER A 16 9.78 -8.05 1.86
C SER A 16 9.48 -6.64 2.37
N PHE A 17 8.26 -6.11 2.18
CA PHE A 17 7.91 -4.75 2.59
C PHE A 17 8.04 -4.58 4.10
N PHE A 18 7.30 -5.36 4.90
CA PHE A 18 7.34 -5.23 6.36
C PHE A 18 8.70 -5.56 6.98
N ARG A 19 9.48 -6.41 6.29
CA ARG A 19 10.86 -6.70 6.66
C ARG A 19 11.78 -5.51 6.45
N ASP A 20 11.61 -4.77 5.35
CA ASP A 20 12.56 -3.75 4.93
C ASP A 20 12.14 -2.29 5.19
N GLU A 21 10.85 -2.05 5.47
CA GLU A 21 10.27 -0.72 5.66
C GLU A 21 10.87 -0.03 6.92
N PRO A 22 11.26 1.27 6.82
CA PRO A 22 12.01 1.95 7.88
C PRO A 22 11.32 2.05 9.25
N LEU A 23 10.03 2.38 9.31
CA LEU A 23 9.31 2.52 10.59
C LEU A 23 9.20 1.16 11.30
N ASN A 24 8.89 0.11 10.55
CA ASN A 24 8.78 -1.27 11.03
C ASN A 24 10.13 -1.79 11.54
N LYS A 25 11.23 -1.50 10.83
CA LYS A 25 12.59 -1.80 11.29
C LYS A 25 12.91 -1.06 12.59
N ARG A 26 12.55 0.22 12.69
CA ARG A 26 12.82 1.03 13.89
C ARG A 26 12.07 0.54 15.12
N LEU A 27 10.85 0.02 14.93
CA LEU A 27 10.01 -0.55 16.00
C LEU A 27 10.25 -2.05 16.22
N SER A 28 11.18 -2.67 15.51
CA SER A 28 11.50 -4.10 15.58
C SER A 28 10.27 -4.99 15.42
N PHE A 29 9.53 -4.83 14.31
CA PHE A 29 8.38 -5.67 13.99
C PHE A 29 8.71 -7.17 14.06
N VAL A 30 7.81 -7.95 14.67
CA VAL A 30 7.88 -9.41 14.74
C VAL A 30 7.07 -9.99 13.58
N LEU A 31 7.76 -10.55 12.59
CA LEU A 31 7.13 -11.14 11.41
C LEU A 31 6.80 -12.62 11.63
N PRO A 32 5.66 -13.13 11.13
CA PRO A 32 4.60 -12.41 10.42
C PRO A 32 3.58 -11.73 11.37
N LYS A 33 3.72 -11.90 12.69
CA LYS A 33 2.71 -11.58 13.70
C LYS A 33 2.21 -10.13 13.65
N ASP A 34 3.11 -9.16 13.74
CA ASP A 34 2.76 -7.73 13.84
C ASP A 34 1.98 -7.21 12.62
N PRO A 35 2.37 -7.51 11.36
CA PRO A 35 1.68 -6.96 10.19
C PRO A 35 0.53 -7.80 9.62
N THR A 36 0.33 -9.05 10.06
CA THR A 36 -0.63 -9.97 9.39
C THR A 36 -2.04 -9.43 9.32
N GLU A 37 -2.57 -8.87 10.42
CA GLU A 37 -3.94 -8.36 10.46
C GLU A 37 -4.14 -7.22 9.46
N PHE A 38 -3.22 -6.25 9.46
CA PHE A 38 -3.25 -5.13 8.52
C PHE A 38 -3.05 -5.58 7.08
N THR A 39 -2.09 -6.45 6.83
CA THR A 39 -1.84 -6.99 5.48
C THR A 39 -3.11 -7.63 4.92
N ASN A 40 -3.80 -8.45 5.71
CA ASN A 40 -5.04 -9.08 5.26
C ASN A 40 -6.13 -8.05 4.94
N LYS A 41 -6.41 -7.11 5.85
CA LYS A 41 -7.41 -6.05 5.62
C LYS A 41 -7.08 -5.20 4.39
N SER A 42 -5.82 -4.81 4.24
CA SER A 42 -5.33 -4.00 3.13
C SER A 42 -5.41 -4.76 1.79
N VAL A 43 -5.06 -6.04 1.77
CA VAL A 43 -5.19 -6.88 0.56
C VAL A 43 -6.67 -7.10 0.20
N ASP A 44 -7.54 -7.32 1.19
CA ASP A 44 -8.98 -7.50 0.95
C ASP A 44 -9.60 -6.23 0.35
N LYS A 45 -9.27 -5.04 0.89
CA LYS A 45 -9.71 -3.76 0.32
C LYS A 45 -9.16 -3.55 -1.10
N ALA A 46 -7.88 -3.84 -1.31
CA ALA A 46 -7.22 -3.72 -2.60
C ALA A 46 -7.81 -4.66 -3.69
N LEU A 47 -8.29 -5.84 -3.30
CA LEU A 47 -9.01 -6.75 -4.20
C LEU A 47 -10.38 -6.17 -4.60
N GLN A 48 -11.09 -5.54 -3.65
CA GLN A 48 -12.38 -4.89 -3.90
C GLN A 48 -12.25 -3.68 -4.83
N ASP A 49 -11.23 -2.85 -4.62
CA ASP A 49 -11.01 -1.60 -5.37
C ASP A 49 -10.45 -1.82 -6.77
N LYS A 50 -9.91 -3.01 -7.06
CA LYS A 50 -9.45 -3.45 -8.39
C LYS A 50 -8.37 -2.56 -9.05
N CYS A 51 -7.75 -1.65 -8.31
CA CYS A 51 -6.68 -0.75 -8.80
C CYS A 51 -5.26 -1.26 -8.49
N SER A 52 -5.13 -2.45 -7.89
CA SER A 52 -3.84 -3.05 -7.54
C SER A 52 -3.27 -3.95 -8.64
N TYR A 53 -1.95 -3.94 -8.83
CA TYR A 53 -1.27 -4.73 -9.87
C TYR A 53 -0.15 -5.58 -9.29
N VAL A 54 0.09 -6.73 -9.93
CA VAL A 54 1.17 -7.66 -9.58
C VAL A 54 2.05 -7.90 -10.81
N ALA A 55 3.35 -8.08 -10.57
CA ALA A 55 4.30 -8.58 -11.55
C ALA A 55 4.50 -10.08 -11.32
N ILE A 56 4.42 -10.87 -12.39
CA ILE A 56 4.53 -12.33 -12.35
C ILE A 56 5.72 -12.77 -13.21
N ASP A 57 6.64 -13.53 -12.63
CA ASP A 57 7.64 -14.28 -13.41
C ASP A 57 6.93 -15.45 -14.10
N LYS A 58 6.83 -15.39 -15.43
CA LYS A 58 6.18 -16.43 -16.24
C LYS A 58 6.89 -17.77 -16.23
N ASN A 59 8.21 -17.80 -16.01
CA ASN A 59 8.95 -19.06 -15.98
C ASN A 59 8.71 -19.79 -14.66
N ARG A 60 8.67 -19.04 -13.56
CA ARG A 60 8.48 -19.60 -12.21
C ARG A 60 7.03 -19.62 -11.74
N GLN A 61 6.13 -18.98 -12.50
CA GLN A 61 4.72 -18.76 -12.13
C GLN A 61 4.59 -18.15 -10.72
N LYS A 62 5.45 -17.17 -10.41
CA LYS A 62 5.57 -16.55 -9.08
C LYS A 62 5.31 -15.04 -9.15
N ILE A 63 4.58 -14.50 -8.19
CA ILE A 63 4.48 -13.06 -7.97
C ILE A 63 5.80 -12.53 -7.41
N ILE A 64 6.39 -11.59 -8.13
CA ILE A 64 7.70 -10.99 -7.84
C ILE A 64 7.60 -9.50 -7.52
N GLY A 65 6.42 -8.91 -7.64
CA GLY A 65 6.20 -7.51 -7.27
C GLY A 65 4.71 -7.19 -7.17
N VAL A 66 4.39 -6.16 -6.40
CA VAL A 66 3.03 -5.66 -6.21
C VAL A 66 3.03 -4.16 -5.95
N SER A 67 2.07 -3.47 -6.58
CA SER A 67 1.58 -2.17 -6.12
C SER A 67 0.21 -2.41 -5.52
N LEU A 68 0.15 -2.38 -4.19
CA LEU A 68 -1.08 -2.52 -3.44
C LEU A 68 -1.68 -1.13 -3.26
N ASN A 69 -2.78 -0.89 -3.97
CA ASN A 69 -3.47 0.37 -4.05
C ASN A 69 -4.90 0.19 -3.53
N VAL A 70 -5.37 1.19 -2.79
CA VAL A 70 -6.75 1.29 -2.30
C VAL A 70 -7.36 2.63 -2.68
N ILE A 71 -8.67 2.68 -2.82
CA ILE A 71 -9.42 3.92 -3.04
C ILE A 71 -9.92 4.39 -1.68
N GLU A 72 -9.51 5.58 -1.30
CA GLU A 72 -9.90 6.24 -0.06
C GLU A 72 -10.92 7.33 -0.38
N SER A 73 -12.03 7.36 0.36
CA SER A 73 -13.00 8.45 0.28
C SER A 73 -12.80 9.45 1.42
N LYS A 74 -13.23 10.70 1.20
CA LYS A 74 -13.23 11.75 2.24
C LYS A 74 -13.99 11.32 3.49
N SER A 75 -15.10 10.61 3.32
CA SER A 75 -15.87 10.04 4.43
C SER A 75 -15.13 8.93 5.17
N ASP A 76 -14.40 8.05 4.46
CA ASP A 76 -13.65 6.97 5.10
C ASP A 76 -12.56 7.55 6.00
N MET A 77 -11.81 8.54 5.51
CA MET A 77 -10.76 9.22 6.28
C MET A 77 -11.32 9.96 7.50
N ALA A 78 -12.46 10.63 7.38
CA ALA A 78 -13.12 11.28 8.52
C ALA A 78 -13.58 10.26 9.59
N SER A 79 -13.92 9.04 9.19
CA SER A 79 -14.37 7.97 10.09
C SER A 79 -13.24 7.22 10.81
N LYS A 80 -12.00 7.32 10.31
CA LYS A 80 -10.81 6.65 10.89
C LYS A 80 -10.44 7.13 12.30
N VAL A 81 -11.03 8.23 12.76
CA VAL A 81 -10.97 8.71 14.16
C VAL A 81 -11.45 7.62 15.16
N ASN A 82 -12.21 6.61 14.71
CA ASN A 82 -12.66 5.47 15.50
C ASN A 82 -12.12 4.10 15.00
N SER A 83 -10.96 4.08 14.33
CA SER A 83 -10.39 2.89 13.67
C SER A 83 -10.37 1.63 14.56
N PRO A 84 -10.62 0.43 13.99
CA PRO A 84 -10.55 -0.83 14.74
C PRO A 84 -9.15 -1.02 15.35
N GLN A 85 -9.10 -1.31 16.65
CA GLN A 85 -7.85 -1.57 17.38
C GLN A 85 -7.13 -2.79 16.78
N PHE A 86 -6.14 -2.54 15.91
CA PHE A 86 -5.18 -3.56 15.50
C PHE A 86 -4.50 -4.12 16.74
N LYS A 87 -4.29 -5.45 16.76
CA LYS A 87 -3.67 -6.10 17.94
C LYS A 87 -2.25 -5.63 18.20
N SER A 88 -1.48 -5.33 17.15
CA SER A 88 -0.09 -4.89 17.27
C SER A 88 -0.02 -3.42 17.70
N GLU A 89 0.58 -3.16 18.86
CA GLU A 89 0.73 -1.79 19.39
C GLU A 89 1.66 -0.94 18.53
N LYS A 90 2.69 -1.56 17.94
CA LYS A 90 3.65 -0.91 17.04
C LYS A 90 2.95 -0.43 15.77
N LEU A 91 2.07 -1.25 15.23
CA LEU A 91 1.24 -0.88 14.08
C LEU A 91 0.29 0.25 14.44
N ARG A 92 -0.39 0.18 15.60
CA ARG A 92 -1.25 1.28 16.06
C ARG A 92 -0.47 2.59 16.15
N TYR A 93 0.73 2.56 16.72
CA TYR A 93 1.59 3.73 16.81
C TYR A 93 1.93 4.33 15.43
N ILE A 94 2.30 3.51 14.45
CA ILE A 94 2.56 3.98 13.08
C ILE A 94 1.31 4.60 12.47
N LEU A 95 0.15 3.94 12.57
CA LEU A 95 -1.09 4.44 11.98
C LEU A 95 -1.54 5.75 12.62
N THR A 96 -1.44 5.89 13.95
CA THR A 96 -1.71 7.17 14.63
C THR A 96 -0.80 8.29 14.14
N LEU A 97 0.50 8.01 13.95
CA LEU A 97 1.42 9.00 13.38
C LEU A 97 1.02 9.44 11.97
N LEU A 98 0.57 8.51 11.12
CA LEU A 98 0.13 8.83 9.75
C LEU A 98 -1.21 9.57 9.76
N ASP A 99 -2.13 9.21 10.65
CA ASP A 99 -3.41 9.91 10.81
C ASP A 99 -3.21 11.36 11.27
N ASP A 100 -2.29 11.59 12.22
CA ASP A 100 -1.92 12.95 12.67
C ASP A 100 -1.31 13.79 11.53
N LEU A 101 -0.57 13.16 10.61
CA LEU A 101 -0.04 13.82 9.42
C LEU A 101 -1.16 14.20 8.44
N HIS A 102 -2.09 13.29 8.19
CA HIS A 102 -3.24 13.56 7.32
C HIS A 102 -4.17 14.64 7.89
N GLY A 103 -4.31 14.73 9.21
CA GLY A 103 -5.09 15.80 9.85
C GLY A 103 -4.56 17.21 9.58
N GLN A 104 -3.32 17.35 9.12
CA GLN A 104 -2.69 18.64 8.80
C GLN A 104 -2.76 18.99 7.30
N ILE A 105 -3.22 18.08 6.44
CA ILE A 105 -3.22 18.22 4.98
C ILE A 105 -4.55 17.73 4.41
N ASP A 106 -5.35 18.64 3.86
CA ASP A 106 -6.56 18.25 3.10
C ASP A 106 -6.21 17.99 1.63
N LEU A 107 -5.82 16.74 1.34
CA LEU A 107 -5.57 16.29 -0.03
C LEU A 107 -6.84 16.27 -0.88
N PHE A 108 -8.02 16.05 -0.29
CA PHE A 108 -9.27 16.01 -1.03
C PHE A 108 -9.64 17.39 -1.57
N ASP A 109 -9.47 18.42 -0.75
CA ASP A 109 -9.60 19.82 -1.16
C ASP A 109 -8.56 20.20 -2.23
N SER A 110 -7.29 19.81 -2.01
CA SER A 110 -6.19 20.09 -2.94
C SER A 110 -6.40 19.50 -4.36
N PHE A 111 -7.09 18.37 -4.45
CA PHE A 111 -7.40 17.68 -5.72
C PHE A 111 -8.84 17.89 -6.21
N ASP A 112 -9.66 18.69 -5.50
CA ASP A 112 -11.08 18.91 -5.79
C ASP A 112 -11.84 17.58 -6.07
N THR A 113 -11.73 16.64 -5.12
CA THR A 113 -12.30 15.29 -5.25
C THR A 113 -12.65 14.72 -3.88
N ASP A 114 -13.67 13.86 -3.83
CA ASP A 114 -14.01 13.09 -2.63
C ASP A 114 -13.36 11.72 -2.59
N ARG A 115 -12.61 11.34 -3.64
CA ARG A 115 -11.92 10.04 -3.76
C ARG A 115 -10.52 10.20 -4.30
N LEU A 116 -9.58 9.50 -3.68
CA LEU A 116 -8.18 9.46 -4.05
C LEU A 116 -7.67 8.02 -4.16
N LEU A 117 -6.72 7.80 -5.06
CA LEU A 117 -5.96 6.55 -5.09
C LEU A 117 -4.84 6.61 -4.06
N HIS A 118 -4.87 5.75 -3.06
CA HIS A 118 -3.79 5.59 -2.11
C HIS A 118 -2.89 4.44 -2.54
N ILE A 119 -1.63 4.76 -2.88
CA ILE A 119 -0.59 3.76 -3.17
C ILE A 119 -0.03 3.29 -1.82
N LEU A 120 -0.74 2.36 -1.21
CA LEU A 120 -0.57 1.97 0.19
C LEU A 120 0.73 1.19 0.45
N MET A 121 1.06 0.21 -0.40
CA MET A 121 2.29 -0.58 -0.25
C MET A 121 2.90 -0.93 -1.60
N LEU A 122 4.22 -0.74 -1.69
CA LEU A 122 5.03 -1.12 -2.85
C LEU A 122 6.04 -2.17 -2.44
N SER A 123 6.04 -3.30 -3.13
CA SER A 123 6.94 -4.40 -2.83
C SER A 123 7.44 -5.07 -4.11
N VAL A 124 8.74 -5.38 -4.13
CA VAL A 124 9.39 -6.16 -5.17
C VAL A 124 10.32 -7.16 -4.48
N ASP A 125 10.25 -8.42 -4.89
CA ASP A 125 11.17 -9.48 -4.47
C ASP A 125 12.61 -9.02 -4.72
N GLU A 126 13.48 -9.19 -3.73
CA GLU A 126 14.84 -8.65 -3.74
C GLU A 126 15.66 -9.10 -4.95
N ASN A 127 15.40 -10.31 -5.46
CA ASN A 127 16.07 -10.89 -6.62
C ASN A 127 15.64 -10.25 -7.95
N TYR A 128 14.59 -9.43 -7.95
CA TYR A 128 14.00 -8.79 -9.12
C TYR A 128 14.07 -7.25 -9.05
N ARG A 129 14.80 -6.71 -8.06
CA ARG A 129 15.09 -5.27 -7.98
C ARG A 129 15.96 -4.83 -9.17
N GLY A 130 15.89 -3.54 -9.52
CA GLY A 130 16.62 -2.98 -10.66
C GLY A 130 15.95 -3.17 -12.03
N LEU A 131 14.85 -3.95 -12.12
CA LEU A 131 14.10 -4.17 -13.35
C LEU A 131 13.02 -3.11 -13.64
N ASN A 132 13.03 -2.00 -12.89
CA ASN A 132 12.06 -0.91 -12.97
C ASN A 132 10.59 -1.36 -12.86
N LEU A 133 10.33 -2.42 -12.08
CA LEU A 133 8.98 -2.97 -11.89
C LEU A 133 8.07 -2.02 -11.11
N THR A 134 8.61 -1.36 -10.08
CA THR A 134 7.85 -0.45 -9.22
C THR A 134 7.17 0.65 -10.02
N LYS A 135 7.90 1.35 -10.89
CA LYS A 135 7.34 2.40 -11.73
C LYS A 135 6.22 1.88 -12.63
N LYS A 136 6.44 0.76 -13.32
CA LYS A 136 5.43 0.14 -14.19
C LYS A 136 4.16 -0.23 -13.41
N LEU A 137 4.30 -0.74 -12.19
CA LEU A 137 3.16 -1.13 -11.36
C LEU A 137 2.38 0.08 -10.86
N ILE A 138 3.06 1.18 -10.50
CA ILE A 138 2.44 2.46 -10.13
C ILE A 138 1.66 3.02 -11.33
N ASP A 139 2.31 3.12 -12.49
CA ASP A 139 1.71 3.69 -13.71
C ASP A 139 0.44 2.92 -14.08
N LEU A 140 0.45 1.58 -14.02
CA LEU A 140 -0.72 0.74 -14.23
C LEU A 140 -1.85 1.02 -13.23
N GLY A 141 -1.52 1.18 -11.95
CA GLY A 141 -2.51 1.48 -10.91
C GLY A 141 -3.18 2.84 -11.10
N ILE A 142 -2.39 3.86 -11.45
CA ILE A 142 -2.87 5.22 -11.74
C ILE A 142 -3.76 5.20 -12.99
N ASP A 143 -3.33 4.54 -14.06
CA ASP A 143 -4.11 4.47 -15.30
C ASP A 143 -5.43 3.71 -15.12
N GLU A 144 -5.46 2.71 -14.24
CA GLU A 144 -6.70 2.04 -13.86
C GLU A 144 -7.60 2.95 -13.02
N ALA A 145 -7.05 3.68 -12.05
CA ALA A 145 -7.80 4.61 -11.21
C ALA A 145 -8.49 5.73 -12.01
N LYS A 146 -7.84 6.24 -13.06
CA LYS A 146 -8.43 7.23 -13.99
C LYS A 146 -9.75 6.74 -14.61
N LYS A 147 -9.91 5.43 -14.84
CA LYS A 147 -11.14 4.85 -15.39
C LYS A 147 -12.33 4.94 -14.42
N TYR A 148 -12.05 5.11 -13.13
CA TYR A 148 -13.05 5.30 -12.08
C TYR A 148 -13.28 6.78 -11.73
N ASP A 149 -12.82 7.71 -12.57
CA ASP A 149 -12.90 9.17 -12.33
C ASP A 149 -12.20 9.61 -11.03
N ILE A 150 -11.06 8.97 -10.72
CA ILE A 150 -10.21 9.37 -9.61
C ILE A 150 -9.21 10.42 -10.11
N LYS A 151 -9.29 11.62 -9.55
CA LYS A 151 -8.53 12.80 -10.00
C LYS A 151 -7.11 12.90 -9.43
N GLY A 152 -6.78 12.14 -8.39
CA GLY A 152 -5.51 12.24 -7.69
C GLY A 152 -5.05 10.92 -7.08
N ALA A 153 -3.74 10.82 -6.87
CA ALA A 153 -3.11 9.71 -6.16
C ALA A 153 -2.11 10.25 -5.14
N PHE A 154 -1.94 9.54 -4.03
CA PHE A 154 -0.98 9.90 -2.99
C PHE A 154 -0.33 8.65 -2.37
N ALA A 155 0.79 8.86 -1.70
CA ALA A 155 1.53 7.84 -0.97
C ALA A 155 2.36 8.48 0.16
N GLU A 156 2.47 7.81 1.30
CA GLU A 156 3.39 8.18 2.38
C GLU A 156 4.71 7.44 2.15
N THR A 157 5.68 8.16 1.59
CA THR A 157 6.99 7.56 1.26
C THR A 157 7.91 7.59 2.47
N THR A 158 7.82 6.59 3.34
CA THR A 158 8.68 6.46 4.53
C THR A 158 10.10 6.00 4.20
N GLY A 159 10.30 5.36 3.04
CA GLY A 159 11.59 4.90 2.53
C GLY A 159 12.16 5.79 1.43
N PHE A 160 13.50 5.92 1.43
CA PHE A 160 14.20 6.70 0.40
C PHE A 160 13.94 6.18 -1.02
N TYR A 161 13.86 4.85 -1.20
CA TYR A 161 13.61 4.27 -2.53
C TYR A 161 12.22 4.60 -3.06
N SER A 162 11.16 4.47 -2.25
CA SER A 162 9.79 4.82 -2.68
C SER A 162 9.69 6.32 -2.96
N TYR A 163 10.29 7.16 -2.12
CA TYR A 163 10.39 8.61 -2.36
C TYR A 163 11.00 8.92 -3.74
N ARG A 164 12.13 8.29 -4.07
CA ARG A 164 12.83 8.51 -5.35
C ARG A 164 12.07 8.03 -6.58
N VAL A 165 11.18 7.04 -6.44
CA VAL A 165 10.36 6.55 -7.56
C VAL A 165 9.13 7.44 -7.80
N MET A 166 8.68 8.18 -6.77
CA MET A 166 7.52 9.06 -6.84
C MET A 166 7.85 10.49 -7.31
N LEU A 167 9.13 10.86 -7.39
CA LEU A 167 9.63 12.10 -8.00
C LEU A 167 9.81 11.94 -9.52
#